data_AF-A0A956DM89-F1
#
_entry.id   AF-A0A956DM89-F1
#
_cell.length_a   1.000
_cell.length_b   1.000
_cell.length_c   1.000
_cell.angle_alpha   90.00
_cell.angle_beta   90.00
_cell.angle_gamma   90.00
#
_symmetry.space_group_name_H-M   'P 1'
#
loop_
_entity.id
_entity.type
_entity.pdbx_description
1 polymer ?
#
loop_
_entity_poly.entity_id
_entity_poly.type
_entity_poly.pdbx_seq_one_letter_code
_entity_poly.pdbx_strand_id
1 'polypeptide(L)' 'MAIKKSELYSSLWASCDELRGGMDASQYKDYVLVLLFVKYISDKYAGAKYAPITIPKGASFADMVAL' A
#
# COMPACT_ATOMS: atom_id res chain seq x y z
N MET A 1 3.50 20.81 -12.79
CA MET A 1 4.50 20.24 -13.73
C MET A 1 4.17 18.77 -13.89
N ALA A 2 4.14 18.20 -15.10
CA ALA A 2 3.82 16.79 -15.27
C ALA A 2 4.99 15.93 -14.77
N ILE A 3 4.73 15.07 -13.78
CA ILE A 3 5.73 14.13 -13.26
C ILE A 3 5.97 13.06 -14.33
N LYS A 4 7.22 12.81 -14.70
CA LYS A 4 7.54 11.71 -15.63
C LYS A 4 7.37 10.38 -14.90
N LYS A 5 6.85 9.36 -15.58
CA LYS A 5 6.72 8.00 -15.00
C LYS A 5 8.04 7.49 -14.40
N SER A 6 9.17 7.77 -15.05
CA SER A 6 10.50 7.43 -14.55
C SER A 6 10.84 8.09 -13.21
N GLU A 7 10.51 9.38 -13.05
CA GLU A 7 10.75 10.12 -11.80
C GLU A 7 9.88 9.57 -10.66
N LEU A 8 8.61 9.26 -10.95
CA LEU A 8 7.72 8.61 -9.99
C LEU A 8 8.27 7.26 -9.53
N TYR A 9 8.69 6.41 -10.47
CA TYR A 9 9.24 5.09 -10.13
C TYR A 9 10.52 5.19 -9.33
N SER A 10 11.44 6.09 -9.71
CA SER A 10 12.66 6.33 -8.95
C SER A 10 12.36 6.82 -7.53
N SER A 11 11.40 7.74 -7.37
CA SER A 11 11.00 8.24 -6.06
C SER A 11 10.40 7.14 -5.18
N LEU A 12 9.51 6.31 -5.74
CA LEU A 12 8.90 5.20 -5.00
C LEU A 12 9.94 4.16 -4.58
N TRP A 13 10.88 3.85 -5.47
CA TRP A 13 11.95 2.90 -5.17
C TRP A 13 12.87 3.42 -4.05
N ALA A 14 13.26 4.70 -4.13
CA ALA A 14 14.07 5.34 -3.10
C ALA A 14 13.37 5.33 -1.74
N SER A 15 12.06 5.64 -1.69
CA SER A 15 11.29 5.55 -0.45
C SER A 15 11.25 4.12 0.12
N CYS A 16 11.13 3.10 -0.73
CA CYS A 16 11.21 1.70 -0.30
C CYS A 16 12.59 1.34 0.27
N ASP A 17 13.67 1.85 -0.31
CA ASP A 17 15.03 1.67 0.20
C ASP A 17 15.25 2.34 1.56
N GLU A 18 14.69 3.54 1.77
CA GLU A 18 14.73 4.21 3.07
C GLU A 18 13.91 3.47 4.12
N LEU A 19 12.68 3.06 3.78
CA LEU A 19 11.74 2.40 4.70
C LEU A 19 12.17 0.99 5.09
N ARG A 20 12.82 0.24 4.19
CA ARG A 20 13.33 -1.10 4.52
C ARG A 20 14.54 -1.05 5.46
N GLY A 21 15.27 0.07 5.48
CA GLY A 21 16.48 0.23 6.28
C GLY A 21 17.48 -0.91 6.06
N GLY A 22 17.85 -1.61 7.14
CA GLY A 22 18.75 -2.76 7.11
C GLY A 22 18.10 -4.09 6.68
N MET A 23 16.79 -4.13 6.42
CA MET A 23 16.08 -5.34 6.03
C MET A 23 16.43 -5.75 4.60
N ASP A 24 16.60 -7.06 4.39
CA ASP A 24 16.78 -7.62 3.06
C ASP A 24 15.54 -7.40 2.19
N ALA A 25 15.74 -7.12 0.90
CA ALA A 25 14.65 -6.84 -0.02
C ALA A 25 13.66 -8.01 -0.17
N SER A 26 14.14 -9.26 -0.04
CA SER A 26 13.27 -10.44 -0.11
C SER A 26 12.35 -10.57 1.09
N GLN A 27 12.72 -9.99 2.24
CA GLN A 27 11.86 -9.93 3.42
C GLN A 27 10.95 -8.70 3.37
N TYR A 28 11.49 -7.55 3.00
CA TYR A 28 10.73 -6.29 2.94
C TYR A 28 9.52 -6.38 1.99
N LYS A 29 9.69 -7.08 0.84
CA LYS A 29 8.60 -7.26 -0.13
C LYS A 29 7.37 -7.93 0.50
N ASP A 30 7.56 -8.87 1.42
CA ASP A 30 6.46 -9.65 1.99
C ASP A 30 5.59 -8.78 2.92
N TYR A 31 6.15 -7.72 3.50
CA TYR A 31 5.41 -6.75 4.30
C TYR A 31 4.79 -5.65 3.45
N VAL A 32 5.58 -4.99 2.60
CA VAL A 32 5.12 -3.82 1.83
C VAL A 32 4.02 -4.19 0.83
N LEU A 33 4.11 -5.36 0.20
CA LEU A 33 3.09 -5.80 -0.76
C LEU A 33 1.75 -6.13 -0.09
N VAL A 34 1.78 -6.68 1.13
CA VAL A 34 0.55 -6.91 1.91
C VAL A 34 -0.09 -5.59 2.31
N LEU A 35 0.69 -4.61 2.76
CA LEU A 35 0.18 -3.28 3.09
C LEU A 35 -0.44 -2.58 1.87
N LEU A 36 0.25 -2.63 0.73
CA LEU A 36 -0.24 -2.08 -0.54
C LEU A 36 -1.51 -2.80 -1.01
N PHE A 37 -1.61 -4.11 -0.81
CA PHE A 37 -2.82 -4.87 -1.10
C PHE A 37 -4.00 -4.38 -0.25
N VAL A 38 -3.83 -4.27 1.07
CA VAL A 38 -4.86 -3.76 1.99
C VAL A 38 -5.29 -2.34 1.61
N LYS A 39 -4.31 -1.48 1.29
CA LYS A 39 -4.57 -0.13 0.78
C LYS A 39 -5.40 -0.15 -0.50
N TYR A 40 -5.02 -0.96 -1.48
CA TYR A 40 -5.72 -1.06 -2.76
C TYR A 40 -7.17 -1.53 -2.60
N ILE A 41 -7.41 -2.60 -1.83
CA ILE A 41 -8.77 -3.09 -1.64
C ILE A 41 -9.63 -2.09 -0.86
N SER A 42 -9.04 -1.42 0.13
CA SER A 42 -9.72 -0.40 0.92
C SER A 42 -10.13 0.78 0.04
N ASP A 43 -9.23 1.27 -0.80
CA ASP A 43 -9.51 2.39 -1.70
C ASP A 43 -10.55 2.04 -2.76
N LYS A 44 -10.50 0.82 -3.27
CA LYS A 44 -11.37 0.40 -4.37
C LYS A 44 -12.77 0.01 -3.92
N TYR A 45 -12.92 -0.56 -2.73
CA TYR A 45 -14.15 -1.22 -2.32
C TYR A 45 -14.74 -0.72 -1.00
N ALA A 46 -14.08 0.18 -0.26
CA ALA A 46 -14.69 0.78 0.93
C ALA A 46 -16.00 1.49 0.56
N GLY A 47 -17.11 1.05 1.15
CA GLY A 47 -18.45 1.61 0.90
C GLY A 47 -19.07 1.24 -0.45
N ALA A 48 -18.46 0.36 -1.25
CA ALA A 48 -19.00 -0.07 -2.53
C ALA A 48 -20.14 -1.09 -2.33
N LYS A 49 -21.35 -0.74 -2.77
CA LYS A 49 -22.59 -1.52 -2.58
C LYS A 49 -22.58 -2.91 -3.22
N TYR A 50 -21.76 -3.11 -4.25
CA TYR A 50 -21.62 -4.37 -5.01
C TYR A 50 -20.15 -4.80 -5.14
N ALA A 51 -19.37 -4.63 -4.07
CA ALA A 51 -18.00 -5.12 -4.08
C ALA A 51 -17.95 -6.66 -4.16
N PRO A 52 -17.01 -7.24 -4.95
CA PRO A 52 -16.80 -8.68 -4.97
C PRO A 52 -16.17 -9.22 -3.68
N ILE A 53 -15.70 -8.32 -2.80
CA ILE A 53 -15.11 -8.63 -1.51
C ILE A 53 -15.69 -7.72 -0.43
N THR A 54 -15.85 -8.25 0.78
CA THR A 54 -16.28 -7.48 1.95
C THR A 54 -15.08 -7.22 2.85
N ILE A 55 -14.84 -5.96 3.19
CA ILE A 55 -13.81 -5.57 4.16
C ILE A 55 -14.45 -5.65 5.55
N PRO A 56 -13.94 -6.49 6.46
CA PRO A 56 -14.46 -6.55 7.84
C PRO A 56 -14.35 -5.21 8.54
N LYS A 57 -15.24 -4.96 9.51
CA LYS A 57 -15.18 -3.76 10.36
C LYS A 57 -13.84 -3.76 11.13
N GLY A 58 -13.10 -2.66 11.08
CA GLY A 58 -11.79 -2.52 11.73
C GLY A 58 -10.61 -3.06 10.92
N ALA A 59 -10.84 -3.55 9.70
CA ALA A 59 -9.81 -4.13 8.84
C ALA A 59 -9.49 -3.27 7.61
N SER A 60 -10.02 -2.04 7.53
CA SER A 60 -9.70 -1.13 6.43
C SER A 60 -8.34 -0.46 6.64
N PHE A 61 -7.77 0.08 5.56
CA PHE A 61 -6.55 0.88 5.66
C PHE A 61 -6.73 2.09 6.58
N ALA A 62 -7.91 2.71 6.62
CA ALA A 62 -8.19 3.82 7.53
C ALA A 62 -8.13 3.38 9.00
N ASP A 63 -8.60 2.17 9.31
CA ASP A 63 -8.50 1.60 10.65
C ASP A 63 -7.04 1.34 11.02
N MET A 64 -6.22 0.85 10.09
CA MET A 64 -4.78 0.62 10.33
C MET A 64 -4.01 1.90 10.65
N VAL A 65 -4.36 3.02 9.99
CA VAL A 65 -3.71 4.32 10.21
C VAL A 65 -4.13 4.95 11.55
N ALA A 66 -5.29 4.57 12.08
CA ALA A 66 -5.83 5.09 13.33
C ALA A 66 -5.32 4.36 14.59
N LEU A 67 -4.52 3.30 14.42
CA LEU A 67 -3.85 2.57 15.50
C LEU A 67 -2.55 3.26 15.92
#